data_AF-A0A162JUZ3-F1
#
_entry.id   AF-A0A162JUZ3-F1
#
_cell.length_a   1.000
_cell.length_b   1.000
_cell.length_c   1.000
_cell.angle_alpha   90.00
_cell.angle_beta   90.00
_cell.angle_gamma   90.00
#
_symmetry.space_group_name_H-M   'P 1'
#
loop_
_entity.id
_entity.type
_entity.pdbx_description
1 polymer ?
#
loop_
_entity_poly.entity_id
_entity_poly.type
_entity_poly.pdbx_seq_one_letter_code
_entity_poly.pdbx_strand_id
1 'polypeptide(L)'
;MVLSAKSHPTRNGFTAIFSPSMARIAASTAKDWSYIDSWLAFKCPENRDILNFERNPATLKALLAVASINERADEGCQLLANAESVTSGESSHFNGYFESGIREHLLSAISAHLSQDGEAALNAIGDAAIHHGTSFPEIEAFSNQLIALQSNLFETSQAILRADTWENLFRCEAKQTIDWLAKMQGQSYQLPSELAKRNQDLQRKSKANLAHLSDTQERQATCMLHEKGSYAMIQLVTQEEEHFLAMLSLKKDLDSQMMAFSGLPSDTNKARDEVDALQQKLREFATRRDAVFENLVEQASPAKRH
;
A
#
# COMPACT_ATOMS: atom_id res chain seq x y z
N MET A 1 32.15 16.74 -51.35
CA MET A 1 31.90 17.75 -50.29
C MET A 1 30.51 17.48 -49.75
N VAL A 2 30.38 17.27 -48.43
CA VAL A 2 29.15 17.09 -47.61
C VAL A 2 28.36 15.78 -47.86
N LEU A 3 28.47 14.70 -47.07
CA LEU A 3 28.10 14.41 -45.67
C LEU A 3 26.62 14.00 -45.43
N SER A 4 26.46 13.07 -44.47
CA SER A 4 25.25 12.51 -43.82
C SER A 4 24.60 11.29 -44.49
N ALA A 5 24.77 10.05 -44.03
CA ALA A 5 24.58 9.41 -42.71
C ALA A 5 23.12 9.03 -42.38
N LYS A 6 22.84 7.72 -42.55
CA LYS A 6 22.07 6.79 -41.69
C LYS A 6 20.76 7.30 -41.03
N SER A 7 19.66 6.62 -41.35
CA SER A 7 18.81 5.98 -40.32
C SER A 7 17.94 4.88 -40.92
N HIS A 8 17.97 3.73 -40.26
CA HIS A 8 17.13 2.56 -40.54
C HIS A 8 15.68 2.86 -40.15
N PRO A 9 14.67 2.45 -40.94
CA PRO A 9 13.35 2.24 -40.38
C PRO A 9 13.37 0.89 -39.64
N THR A 10 13.38 0.96 -38.31
CA THR A 10 13.10 -0.17 -37.44
C THR A 10 11.73 -0.74 -37.76
N ARG A 11 11.80 -1.93 -38.35
CA ARG A 11 10.86 -3.03 -38.22
C ARG A 11 10.32 -3.17 -36.78
N ASN A 12 9.03 -3.54 -36.68
CA ASN A 12 8.25 -3.99 -35.52
C ASN A 12 7.40 -2.92 -34.80
N GLY A 13 6.14 -2.78 -35.22
CA GLY A 13 5.12 -2.04 -34.46
C GLY A 13 3.67 -2.36 -34.85
N PHE A 14 3.41 -2.91 -36.04
CA PHE A 14 2.04 -2.99 -36.56
C PHE A 14 1.39 -4.38 -36.58
N THR A 15 2.09 -5.44 -36.17
CA THR A 15 1.55 -6.82 -36.20
C THR A 15 1.07 -7.34 -34.84
N ALA A 16 1.22 -6.57 -33.75
CA ALA A 16 0.65 -6.93 -32.44
C ALA A 16 -0.76 -6.36 -32.21
N ILE A 17 -1.28 -5.51 -33.11
CA ILE A 17 -2.51 -4.73 -32.89
C ILE A 17 -3.80 -5.47 -33.29
N PHE A 18 -3.69 -6.68 -33.86
CA PHE A 18 -4.84 -7.48 -34.28
C PHE A 18 -4.75 -8.93 -33.79
N SER A 19 -4.63 -9.12 -32.48
CA SER A 19 -5.04 -10.39 -31.90
C SER A 19 -6.57 -10.45 -31.91
N PRO A 20 -7.21 -11.51 -32.45
CA PRO A 20 -8.67 -11.69 -32.40
C PRO A 20 -9.25 -11.54 -30.99
N SER A 21 -8.47 -11.88 -29.97
CA SER A 21 -8.83 -11.69 -28.56
C SER A 21 -8.91 -10.21 -28.17
N MET A 22 -7.99 -9.38 -28.66
CA MET A 22 -7.99 -7.95 -28.38
C MET A 22 -9.08 -7.21 -29.15
N ALA A 23 -9.35 -7.62 -30.39
CA ALA A 23 -10.49 -7.13 -31.15
C ALA A 23 -11.82 -7.48 -30.47
N ARG A 24 -11.94 -8.69 -29.88
CA ARG A 24 -13.13 -9.10 -29.13
C ARG A 24 -13.32 -8.28 -27.85
N ILE A 25 -12.25 -8.00 -27.11
CA ILE A 25 -12.28 -7.17 -25.90
C ILE A 25 -12.61 -5.70 -26.25
N ALA A 26 -12.05 -5.17 -27.33
CA ALA A 26 -12.39 -3.83 -27.83
C ALA A 26 -13.86 -3.75 -28.29
N ALA A 27 -14.37 -4.79 -28.95
CA ALA A 27 -15.77 -4.84 -29.37
C ALA A 27 -16.75 -4.97 -28.18
N SER A 28 -16.41 -5.77 -27.16
CA SER A 28 -17.25 -5.89 -25.96
C SER A 28 -17.25 -4.59 -25.15
N THR A 29 -16.09 -3.97 -24.97
CA THR A 29 -16.01 -2.67 -24.27
C THR A 29 -16.73 -1.57 -25.03
N ALA A 30 -16.67 -1.54 -26.36
CA ALA A 30 -17.46 -0.60 -27.17
C ALA A 30 -18.97 -0.83 -27.01
N LYS A 31 -19.42 -2.08 -26.95
CA LYS A 31 -20.84 -2.42 -26.70
C LYS A 31 -21.30 -1.95 -25.32
N ASP A 32 -20.48 -2.16 -24.29
CA ASP A 32 -20.79 -1.75 -22.92
C ASP A 32 -20.90 -0.22 -22.80
N TRP A 33 -20.05 0.53 -23.52
CA TRP A 33 -20.16 1.98 -23.63
C TRP A 33 -21.44 2.41 -24.34
N SER A 34 -21.81 1.77 -25.45
CA SER A 34 -23.08 2.09 -26.14
C SER A 34 -24.31 1.83 -25.26
N TYR A 35 -24.27 0.78 -24.44
CA TYR A 35 -25.32 0.52 -23.46
C TYR A 35 -25.42 1.67 -22.44
N ILE A 36 -24.30 2.07 -21.83
CA ILE A 36 -24.27 3.18 -20.87
C ILE A 36 -24.71 4.51 -21.51
N ASP A 37 -24.26 4.80 -22.73
CA ASP A 37 -24.65 6.01 -23.46
C ASP A 37 -26.17 6.05 -23.69
N SER A 38 -26.78 4.92 -24.05
CA SER A 38 -28.26 4.81 -24.18
C SER A 38 -29.00 4.92 -22.84
N TRP A 39 -28.46 4.31 -21.78
CA TRP A 39 -29.03 4.38 -20.42
C TRP A 39 -28.97 5.80 -19.85
N LEU A 40 -27.85 6.51 -20.02
CA LEU A 40 -27.69 7.90 -19.59
C LEU A 40 -28.61 8.83 -20.40
N ALA A 41 -28.73 8.63 -21.71
CA ALA A 41 -29.66 9.40 -22.54
C ALA A 41 -31.13 9.21 -22.12
N PHE A 42 -31.50 8.03 -21.63
CA PHE A 42 -32.83 7.76 -21.10
C PHE A 42 -33.07 8.40 -19.72
N LYS A 43 -32.04 8.41 -18.85
CA LYS A 43 -32.16 8.91 -17.46
C LYS A 43 -31.95 10.42 -17.32
N CYS A 44 -31.21 11.04 -18.24
CA CYS A 44 -30.99 12.49 -18.24
C CYS A 44 -32.05 13.19 -19.12
N PRO A 45 -32.75 14.23 -18.62
CA PRO A 45 -33.67 15.01 -19.43
C PRO A 45 -32.96 15.73 -20.58
N GLU A 46 -33.65 15.93 -21.72
CA GLU A 46 -33.13 16.50 -22.97
C GLU A 46 -32.41 17.87 -22.85
N ASN A 47 -32.55 18.58 -21.73
CA ASN A 47 -31.94 19.89 -21.46
C ASN A 47 -30.64 19.85 -20.63
N ARG A 48 -30.05 18.68 -20.38
CA ARG A 48 -28.70 18.59 -19.78
C ARG A 48 -27.73 17.95 -20.75
N ASP A 49 -26.61 18.61 -20.97
CA ASP A 49 -25.46 18.02 -21.66
C ASP A 49 -25.05 16.74 -20.94
N ILE A 50 -25.03 15.63 -21.66
CA ILE A 50 -24.52 14.34 -21.16
C ILE A 50 -23.08 14.58 -20.73
N LEU A 51 -22.79 14.38 -19.45
CA LEU A 51 -21.46 14.59 -18.89
C LEU A 51 -20.45 13.73 -19.67
N ASN A 52 -19.47 14.37 -20.30
CA ASN A 52 -18.43 13.66 -21.03
C ASN A 52 -17.50 12.99 -20.04
N PHE A 53 -17.63 11.67 -19.90
CA PHE A 53 -16.74 10.87 -19.07
C PHE A 53 -15.43 10.57 -19.79
N GLU A 54 -14.34 10.51 -19.03
CA GLU A 54 -13.11 9.88 -19.50
C GLU A 54 -13.39 8.40 -19.74
N ARG A 55 -13.21 7.93 -20.99
CA ARG A 55 -13.47 6.54 -21.41
C ARG A 55 -12.39 5.58 -20.91
N ASN A 56 -12.32 5.44 -19.60
CA ASN A 56 -11.41 4.58 -18.86
C ASN A 56 -12.16 3.28 -18.42
N PRO A 57 -11.53 2.09 -18.45
CA PRO A 57 -12.14 0.84 -17.99
C PRO A 57 -12.64 0.90 -16.53
N ALA A 58 -11.99 1.67 -15.65
CA ALA A 58 -12.46 1.88 -14.28
C ALA A 58 -13.81 2.60 -14.24
N THR A 59 -13.97 3.64 -15.06
CA THR A 59 -15.21 4.40 -15.21
C THR A 59 -16.32 3.55 -15.81
N LEU A 60 -16.02 2.74 -16.83
CA LEU A 60 -16.99 1.81 -17.43
C LEU A 60 -17.55 0.83 -16.38
N LYS A 61 -16.67 0.24 -15.58
CA LYS A 61 -17.07 -0.70 -14.52
C LYS A 61 -17.95 -0.04 -13.46
N ALA A 62 -17.61 1.18 -13.06
CA ALA A 62 -18.42 1.96 -12.10
C ALA A 62 -19.80 2.29 -12.66
N LEU A 63 -19.87 2.76 -13.92
CA LEU A 63 -21.13 3.13 -14.57
C LEU A 63 -22.03 1.90 -14.81
N LEU A 64 -21.48 0.75 -15.21
CA LEU A 64 -22.25 -0.50 -15.31
C LEU A 64 -22.80 -0.96 -13.96
N ALA A 65 -22.02 -0.85 -12.89
CA ALA A 65 -22.48 -1.17 -11.55
C ALA A 65 -23.65 -0.27 -11.14
N VAL A 66 -23.52 1.04 -11.35
CA VAL A 66 -24.59 2.01 -11.05
C VAL A 66 -25.85 1.73 -11.89
N ALA A 67 -25.71 1.49 -13.19
CA ALA A 67 -26.83 1.14 -14.07
C ALA A 67 -27.58 -0.10 -13.56
N SER A 68 -26.85 -1.17 -13.20
CA SER A 68 -27.47 -2.40 -12.69
C SER A 68 -28.16 -2.24 -11.34
N ILE A 69 -27.66 -1.35 -10.48
CA ILE A 69 -28.29 -1.04 -9.19
C ILE A 69 -29.54 -0.19 -9.41
N ASN A 70 -29.49 0.75 -10.35
CA ASN A 70 -30.63 1.60 -10.69
C ASN A 70 -31.77 0.78 -11.30
N GLU A 71 -31.47 -0.12 -12.24
CA GLU A 71 -32.46 -1.00 -12.85
C GLU A 71 -33.14 -1.90 -11.80
N ARG A 72 -32.36 -2.46 -10.87
CA ARG A 72 -32.92 -3.25 -9.76
C ARG A 72 -33.79 -2.41 -8.82
N ALA A 73 -33.45 -1.14 -8.60
CA ALA A 73 -34.26 -0.24 -7.82
C ALA A 73 -35.57 0.11 -8.54
N ASP A 74 -35.51 0.38 -9.85
CA ASP A 74 -36.68 0.65 -10.67
C ASP A 74 -37.63 -0.55 -10.73
N GLU A 75 -37.11 -1.77 -10.88
CA GLU A 75 -37.89 -3.02 -10.80
C GLU A 75 -38.59 -3.13 -9.44
N GLY A 76 -37.89 -2.85 -8.34
CA GLY A 76 -38.47 -2.82 -7.00
C GLY A 76 -39.60 -1.80 -6.87
N CYS A 77 -39.41 -0.59 -7.37
CA CYS A 77 -40.45 0.46 -7.38
C CYS A 77 -41.66 0.06 -8.22
N GLN A 78 -41.46 -0.56 -9.38
CA GLN A 78 -42.56 -1.04 -10.23
C GLN A 78 -43.35 -2.16 -9.56
N LEU A 79 -42.69 -3.10 -8.87
CA LEU A 79 -43.37 -4.16 -8.12
C LEU A 79 -44.22 -3.60 -6.97
N LEU A 80 -43.70 -2.60 -6.24
CA LEU A 80 -44.44 -1.92 -5.20
C LEU A 80 -45.64 -1.16 -5.76
N ALA A 81 -45.46 -0.37 -6.82
CA ALA A 81 -46.55 0.35 -7.47
C ALA A 81 -47.65 -0.60 -7.98
N ASN A 82 -47.26 -1.75 -8.53
CA ASN A 82 -48.21 -2.78 -8.95
C ASN A 82 -48.96 -3.38 -7.75
N ALA A 83 -48.27 -3.73 -6.66
CA ALA A 83 -48.91 -4.23 -5.45
C ALA A 83 -49.89 -3.21 -4.83
N GLU A 84 -49.52 -1.92 -4.80
CA GLU A 84 -50.38 -0.82 -4.35
C GLU A 84 -51.61 -0.64 -5.25
N SER A 85 -51.46 -0.76 -6.57
CA SER A 85 -52.58 -0.67 -7.51
C SER A 85 -53.57 -1.84 -7.39
N VAL A 86 -53.06 -3.06 -7.16
CA VAL A 86 -53.89 -4.26 -6.94
C VAL A 86 -54.68 -4.14 -5.63
N THR A 87 -54.00 -3.77 -4.55
CA THR A 87 -54.64 -3.58 -3.24
C THR A 87 -55.65 -2.43 -3.24
N SER A 88 -55.36 -1.33 -3.94
CA SER A 88 -56.29 -0.21 -4.11
C SER A 88 -57.51 -0.57 -4.98
N GLY A 89 -57.33 -1.41 -6.01
CA GLY A 89 -58.40 -1.92 -6.86
C GLY A 89 -59.34 -2.87 -6.11
N GLU A 90 -58.81 -3.77 -5.29
CA GLU A 90 -59.57 -4.69 -4.44
C GLU A 90 -60.37 -3.94 -3.36
N SER A 91 -59.77 -2.88 -2.79
CA SER A 91 -60.43 -2.01 -1.81
C SER A 91 -61.61 -1.23 -2.40
N SER A 92 -61.53 -0.85 -3.67
CA SER A 92 -62.59 -0.10 -4.38
C SER A 92 -63.81 -0.97 -4.70
N HIS A 93 -63.63 -2.28 -4.92
CA HIS A 93 -64.73 -3.22 -5.15
C HIS A 93 -65.53 -3.56 -3.88
N PHE A 94 -64.95 -3.42 -2.70
CA PHE A 94 -65.62 -3.69 -1.42
C PHE A 94 -66.53 -2.55 -0.93
N ASN A 95 -66.40 -1.34 -1.48
CA ASN A 95 -67.06 -0.15 -0.93
C ASN A 95 -68.48 0.12 -1.50
N GLY A 96 -68.98 -0.72 -2.41
CA GLY A 96 -70.25 -0.49 -3.12
C GLY A 96 -71.51 -1.09 -2.50
N TYR A 97 -71.41 -2.03 -1.55
CA TYR A 97 -72.55 -2.82 -1.08
C TYR A 97 -72.55 -3.21 0.41
N PHE A 98 -71.82 -2.50 1.27
CA PHE A 98 -72.02 -2.67 2.72
C PHE A 98 -73.13 -1.74 3.19
N GLU A 99 -74.31 -2.30 3.50
CA GLU A 99 -75.41 -1.60 4.18
C GLU A 99 -74.85 -0.86 5.41
N SER A 100 -75.15 0.45 5.54
CA SER A 100 -74.69 1.32 6.63
C SER A 100 -74.84 0.66 8.01
N GLY A 101 -75.94 -0.06 8.22
CA GLY A 101 -76.23 -0.76 9.48
C GLY A 101 -75.22 -1.84 9.85
N ILE A 102 -74.64 -2.57 8.89
CA ILE A 102 -73.61 -3.59 9.17
C ILE A 102 -72.31 -2.90 9.56
N ARG A 103 -71.97 -1.77 8.91
CA ARG A 103 -70.79 -0.96 9.24
C ARG A 103 -70.92 -0.38 10.65
N GLU A 104 -72.06 0.20 10.98
CA GLU A 104 -72.32 0.75 12.32
C GLU A 104 -72.30 -0.35 13.40
N HIS A 105 -72.88 -1.52 13.13
CA HIS A 105 -72.80 -2.66 14.05
C HIS A 105 -71.37 -3.19 14.22
N LEU A 106 -70.57 -3.27 13.15
CA LEU A 106 -69.16 -3.66 13.22
C LEU A 106 -68.32 -2.65 14.01
N LEU A 107 -68.48 -1.36 13.74
CA LEU A 107 -67.78 -0.31 14.48
C LEU A 107 -68.20 -0.30 15.97
N SER A 108 -69.48 -0.55 16.25
CA SER A 108 -69.97 -0.70 17.63
C SER A 108 -69.41 -1.96 18.31
N ALA A 109 -69.25 -3.07 17.60
CA ALA A 109 -68.65 -4.29 18.15
C ALA A 109 -67.14 -4.11 18.38
N ILE A 110 -66.42 -3.47 17.46
CA ILE A 110 -64.99 -3.18 17.58
C ILE A 110 -64.74 -2.22 18.75
N SER A 111 -65.54 -1.16 18.89
CA SER A 111 -65.44 -0.25 20.05
C SER A 111 -65.76 -0.94 21.37
N ALA A 112 -66.75 -1.83 21.41
CA ALA A 112 -67.08 -2.60 22.63
C ALA A 112 -66.01 -3.64 23.01
N HIS A 113 -65.20 -4.10 22.06
CA HIS A 113 -64.12 -5.07 22.28
C HIS A 113 -62.72 -4.45 22.32
N LEU A 114 -62.62 -3.13 22.25
CA LEU A 114 -61.34 -2.44 22.36
C LEU A 114 -60.87 -2.47 23.82
N SER A 115 -59.59 -2.78 24.03
CA SER A 115 -58.98 -2.63 25.35
C SER A 115 -58.85 -1.14 25.70
N GLN A 116 -58.76 -0.83 27.00
CA GLN A 116 -58.53 0.55 27.48
C GLN A 116 -57.29 1.18 26.83
N ASP A 117 -56.23 0.39 26.62
CA ASP A 117 -55.02 0.83 25.91
C ASP A 117 -55.27 1.13 24.43
N GLY A 118 -56.13 0.35 23.77
CA GLY A 118 -56.51 0.57 22.37
C GLY A 118 -57.34 1.85 22.20
N GLU A 119 -58.26 2.13 23.12
CA GLU A 119 -59.05 3.36 23.11
C GLU A 119 -58.17 4.59 23.34
N ALA A 120 -57.26 4.52 24.32
CA ALA A 120 -56.29 5.58 24.58
C ALA A 120 -55.38 5.84 23.36
N ALA A 121 -54.93 4.79 22.67
CA ALA A 121 -54.10 4.92 21.48
C ALA A 121 -54.86 5.56 20.30
N LEU A 122 -56.11 5.17 20.05
CA LEU A 122 -56.93 5.78 19.00
C LEU A 122 -57.23 7.25 19.28
N ASN A 123 -57.55 7.59 20.52
CA ASN A 123 -57.76 8.98 20.94
C ASN A 123 -56.47 9.81 20.77
N ALA A 124 -55.31 9.27 21.16
CA ALA A 124 -54.04 9.96 20.99
C ALA A 124 -53.68 10.20 19.50
N ILE A 125 -53.98 9.24 18.62
CA ILE A 125 -53.82 9.41 17.16
C ILE A 125 -54.81 10.46 16.64
N GLY A 126 -56.05 10.46 17.12
CA GLY A 126 -57.05 11.46 16.77
C GLY A 126 -56.63 12.87 17.16
N ASP A 127 -56.17 13.05 18.40
CA ASP A 127 -55.67 14.33 18.91
C ASP A 127 -54.45 14.81 18.10
N ALA A 128 -53.51 13.90 17.82
CA ALA A 128 -52.35 14.23 17.01
C ALA A 128 -52.74 14.61 15.56
N ALA A 129 -53.67 13.88 14.95
CA ALA A 129 -54.17 14.20 13.61
C ALA A 129 -54.87 15.57 13.57
N ILE A 130 -55.62 15.93 14.61
CA ILE A 130 -56.22 17.27 14.75
C ILE A 130 -55.12 18.34 14.86
N HIS A 131 -54.10 18.12 15.69
CA HIS A 131 -52.97 19.05 15.83
C HIS A 131 -52.19 19.24 14.53
N HIS A 132 -52.11 18.20 13.71
CA HIS A 132 -51.44 18.22 12.41
C HIS A 132 -52.37 18.63 11.25
N GLY A 133 -53.67 18.81 11.49
CA GLY A 133 -54.66 19.18 10.47
C GLY A 133 -54.93 18.09 9.44
N THR A 134 -54.73 16.82 9.77
CA THR A 134 -54.95 15.67 8.88
C THR A 134 -56.24 14.94 9.22
N SER A 135 -57.13 14.76 8.24
CA SER A 135 -58.43 14.09 8.47
C SER A 135 -58.35 12.57 8.50
N PHE A 136 -57.30 11.98 7.91
CA PHE A 136 -57.04 10.54 7.88
C PHE A 136 -55.54 10.30 8.10
N PRO A 137 -55.10 10.06 9.34
CA PRO A 137 -53.70 9.83 9.63
C PRO A 137 -53.30 8.42 9.15
N GLU A 138 -52.46 8.34 8.12
CA GLU A 138 -51.73 7.13 7.82
C GLU A 138 -50.66 6.93 8.91
N ILE A 139 -50.66 5.75 9.55
CA ILE A 139 -49.79 5.46 10.70
C ILE A 139 -48.31 5.61 10.32
N GLU A 140 -47.94 5.25 9.10
CA GLU A 140 -46.57 5.41 8.58
C GLU A 140 -46.20 6.88 8.34
N ALA A 141 -47.13 7.70 7.85
CA ALA A 141 -46.91 9.13 7.72
C ALA A 141 -46.73 9.78 9.10
N PHE A 142 -47.53 9.37 10.08
CA PHE A 142 -47.44 9.87 11.45
C PHE A 142 -46.13 9.47 12.15
N SER A 143 -45.69 8.22 11.98
CA SER A 143 -44.42 7.76 12.57
C SER A 143 -43.22 8.49 11.98
N ASN A 144 -43.19 8.70 10.65
CA ASN A 144 -42.14 9.48 10.00
C ASN A 144 -42.12 10.93 10.47
N GLN A 145 -43.30 11.53 10.67
CA GLN A 145 -43.40 12.89 11.22
C GLN A 145 -42.92 12.96 12.67
N LEU A 146 -43.25 11.98 13.50
CA LEU A 146 -42.78 11.90 14.88
C LEU A 146 -41.24 11.77 14.92
N ILE A 147 -40.66 10.91 14.09
CA ILE A 147 -39.20 10.76 13.98
C ILE A 147 -38.54 12.05 13.49
N ALA A 148 -39.16 12.76 12.53
CA ALA A 148 -38.67 14.04 12.06
C ALA A 148 -38.71 15.11 13.16
N LEU A 149 -39.82 15.20 13.90
CA LEU A 149 -39.95 16.11 15.04
C LEU A 149 -38.94 15.80 16.15
N GLN A 150 -38.74 14.52 16.47
CA GLN A 150 -37.76 14.10 17.47
C GLN A 150 -36.33 14.42 17.03
N SER A 151 -36.01 14.19 15.75
CA SER A 151 -34.73 14.56 15.16
C SER A 151 -34.52 16.07 15.25
N ASN A 152 -35.50 16.87 14.84
CA ASN A 152 -35.44 18.33 14.91
C ASN A 152 -35.29 18.85 16.35
N LEU A 153 -36.02 18.27 17.31
CA LEU A 153 -35.91 18.62 18.72
C LEU A 153 -34.49 18.32 19.24
N PHE A 154 -33.94 17.16 18.88
CA PHE A 154 -32.58 16.81 19.27
C PHE A 154 -31.55 17.76 18.64
N GLU A 155 -31.65 18.02 17.33
CA GLU A 155 -30.74 18.91 16.62
C GLU A 155 -30.75 20.34 17.18
N THR A 156 -31.94 20.88 17.45
CA THR A 156 -32.07 22.21 18.07
C THR A 156 -31.51 22.24 19.49
N SER A 157 -31.75 21.20 20.29
CA SER A 157 -31.17 21.07 21.63
C SER A 157 -29.64 21.03 21.58
N GLN A 158 -29.07 20.28 20.63
CA GLN A 158 -27.62 20.23 20.41
C GLN A 158 -27.06 21.56 19.87
N ALA A 159 -27.82 22.29 19.04
CA ALA A 159 -27.44 23.61 18.57
C ALA A 159 -27.37 24.62 19.72
N ILE A 160 -28.32 24.57 20.67
CA ILE A 160 -28.31 25.42 21.87
C ILE A 160 -27.07 25.14 22.72
N LEU A 161 -26.76 23.87 22.99
CA LEU A 161 -25.57 23.49 23.76
C LEU A 161 -24.28 23.98 23.09
N ARG A 162 -24.18 23.84 21.76
CA ARG A 162 -23.04 24.39 21.02
C ARG A 162 -22.99 25.91 21.12
N ALA A 163 -24.12 26.61 20.94
CA ALA A 163 -24.16 28.06 21.03
C ALA A 163 -23.67 28.56 22.41
N ASP A 164 -24.04 27.88 23.50
CA ASP A 164 -23.56 28.21 24.85
C ASP A 164 -22.05 28.01 24.98
N THR A 165 -21.48 26.93 24.43
CA THR A 165 -20.02 26.75 24.45
C THR A 165 -19.29 27.84 23.66
N TRP A 166 -19.81 28.21 22.48
CA TRP A 166 -19.28 29.33 21.69
C TRP A 166 -19.37 30.65 22.45
N GLU A 167 -20.49 30.93 23.10
CA GLU A 167 -20.68 32.15 23.89
C GLU A 167 -19.65 32.23 25.03
N ASN A 168 -19.47 31.11 25.75
CA ASN A 168 -18.48 31.02 26.82
C ASN A 168 -17.05 31.26 26.29
N LEU A 169 -16.70 30.68 25.14
CA LEU A 169 -15.39 30.88 24.50
C LEU A 169 -15.19 32.33 24.06
N PHE A 170 -16.17 32.93 23.37
CA PHE A 170 -16.08 34.33 22.95
C PHE A 170 -15.99 35.26 24.16
N ARG A 171 -16.71 34.98 25.24
CA ARG A 171 -16.64 35.74 26.48
C ARG A 171 -15.26 35.62 27.16
N CYS A 172 -14.64 34.46 27.15
CA CYS A 172 -13.27 34.27 27.62
C CYS A 172 -12.25 35.01 26.75
N GLU A 173 -12.35 34.89 25.43
CA GLU A 173 -11.46 35.57 24.48
C GLU A 173 -11.61 37.10 24.57
N ALA A 174 -12.84 37.59 24.69
CA ALA A 174 -13.12 39.01 24.89
C ALA A 174 -12.48 39.52 26.19
N LYS A 175 -12.60 38.78 27.30
CA LYS A 175 -11.90 39.14 28.55
C LYS A 175 -10.39 39.14 28.38
N GLN A 176 -9.83 38.10 27.74
CA GLN A 176 -8.39 37.99 27.51
C GLN A 176 -7.85 39.14 26.65
N THR A 177 -8.56 39.50 25.58
CA THR A 177 -8.18 40.60 24.69
C THR A 177 -8.29 41.95 25.40
N ILE A 178 -9.31 42.16 26.23
CA ILE A 178 -9.42 43.35 27.10
C ILE A 178 -8.24 43.40 28.08
N ASP A 179 -7.91 42.30 28.74
CA ASP A 179 -6.77 42.23 29.68
C ASP A 179 -5.44 42.48 28.97
N TRP A 180 -5.25 41.95 27.76
CA TRP A 180 -4.06 42.19 26.95
C TRP A 180 -3.97 43.65 26.51
N LEU A 181 -5.07 44.23 26.06
CA LEU A 181 -5.13 45.64 25.69
C LEU A 181 -4.82 46.53 26.90
N ALA A 182 -5.34 46.21 28.09
CA ALA A 182 -5.00 46.90 29.33
C ALA A 182 -3.50 46.77 29.67
N LYS A 183 -2.89 45.60 29.47
CA LYS A 183 -1.44 45.40 29.67
C LYS A 183 -0.59 46.17 28.66
N MET A 184 -1.01 46.24 27.41
CA MET A 184 -0.31 46.97 26.34
C MET A 184 -0.45 48.49 26.47
N GLN A 185 -1.59 48.97 26.98
CA GLN A 185 -1.84 50.39 27.26
C GLN A 185 -1.25 50.84 28.61
N GLY A 186 -0.98 49.89 29.52
CA GLY A 186 -0.23 50.15 30.74
C GLY A 186 1.19 50.62 30.44
N GLN A 187 1.72 51.54 31.26
CA GLN A 187 3.06 52.13 31.12
C GLN A 187 4.22 51.12 31.16
N SER A 188 3.94 49.84 31.38
CA SER A 188 4.86 48.71 31.45
C SER A 188 5.15 48.04 30.10
N TYR A 189 4.38 48.27 29.04
CA TYR A 189 4.75 47.82 27.68
C TYR A 189 5.69 48.82 27.01
N GLN A 190 6.90 48.97 27.56
CA GLN A 190 8.00 49.55 26.82
C GLN A 190 8.67 48.45 26.02
N LEU A 191 8.81 48.64 24.71
CA LEU A 191 9.53 47.71 23.84
C LEU A 191 10.94 47.50 24.44
N PRO A 192 11.27 46.29 24.93
CA PRO A 192 12.55 46.08 25.60
C PRO A 192 13.68 46.48 24.65
N SER A 193 14.48 47.47 25.05
CA SER A 193 15.54 48.05 24.21
C SER A 193 16.59 47.02 23.76
N GLU A 194 16.64 45.89 24.44
CA GLU A 194 17.47 44.72 24.13
C GLU A 194 16.99 43.90 22.91
N LEU A 195 15.74 44.07 22.44
CA LEU A 195 15.23 43.36 21.25
C LEU A 195 15.97 43.75 19.98
N ALA A 196 16.30 45.04 19.82
CA ALA A 196 17.04 45.53 18.65
C ALA A 196 18.45 44.92 18.59
N LYS A 197 19.14 44.88 19.74
CA LYS A 197 20.47 44.24 19.87
C LYS A 197 20.39 42.74 19.59
N ARG A 198 19.42 42.04 20.20
CA ARG A 198 19.23 40.59 19.99
C ARG A 198 18.89 40.25 18.54
N ASN A 199 18.10 41.07 17.86
CA ASN A 199 17.79 40.88 16.44
C ASN A 199 19.04 41.07 15.58
N GLN A 200 19.85 42.10 15.85
CA GLN A 200 21.12 42.32 15.16
C GLN A 200 22.10 41.15 15.36
N ASP A 201 22.18 40.61 16.58
CA ASP A 201 23.04 39.45 16.86
C ASP A 201 22.54 38.16 16.18
N LEU A 202 21.22 37.96 16.09
CA LEU A 202 20.64 36.86 15.31
C LEU A 202 20.93 37.01 13.82
N GLN A 203 20.86 38.22 13.27
CA GLN A 203 21.22 38.47 11.88
C GLN A 203 22.71 38.20 11.62
N ARG A 204 23.60 38.59 12.54
CA ARG A 204 25.04 38.27 12.45
C ARG A 204 25.28 36.76 12.48
N LYS A 205 24.63 36.04 13.39
CA LYS A 205 24.72 34.57 13.49
C LYS A 205 24.18 33.87 12.23
N SER A 206 23.04 34.33 11.71
CA SER A 206 22.46 33.80 10.47
C SER A 206 23.40 33.99 9.28
N LYS A 207 24.00 35.18 9.13
CA LYS A 207 25.01 35.44 8.09
C LYS A 207 26.25 34.56 8.23
N ALA A 208 26.74 34.37 9.46
CA ALA A 208 27.88 33.49 9.72
C ALA A 208 27.57 32.02 9.37
N ASN A 209 26.39 31.53 9.72
CA ASN A 209 25.95 30.18 9.39
C ASN A 209 25.76 29.98 7.88
N LEU A 210 25.24 30.98 7.17
CA LEU A 210 25.12 30.92 5.70
C LEU A 210 26.48 30.86 5.02
N ALA A 211 27.46 31.63 5.49
CA ALA A 211 28.83 31.57 4.98
C ALA A 211 29.48 30.20 5.25
N HIS A 212 29.23 29.61 6.43
CA HIS A 212 29.71 28.27 6.74
C HIS A 212 29.04 27.20 5.86
N LEU A 213 27.75 27.32 5.58
CA LEU A 213 27.04 26.39 4.68
C LEU A 213 27.62 26.42 3.27
N SER A 214 27.88 27.61 2.72
CA SER A 214 28.50 27.74 1.39
C SER A 214 29.91 27.13 1.35
N ASP A 215 30.73 27.33 2.39
CA ASP A 215 32.08 26.72 2.48
C ASP A 215 31.99 25.18 2.58
N THR A 216 31.07 24.65 3.40
CA THR A 216 30.85 23.19 3.45
C THR A 216 30.33 22.61 2.13
N GLN A 217 29.49 23.35 1.41
CA GLN A 217 28.97 22.93 0.11
C GLN A 217 30.06 22.93 -0.97
N GLU A 218 30.95 23.93 -0.97
CA GLU A 218 32.11 24.00 -1.86
C GLU A 218 33.11 22.87 -1.59
N ARG A 219 33.38 22.57 -0.31
CA ARG A 219 34.20 21.41 0.08
C ARG A 219 33.57 20.09 -0.34
N GLN A 220 32.25 19.93 -0.16
CA GLN A 220 31.54 18.75 -0.65
C GLN A 220 31.62 18.62 -2.17
N ALA A 221 31.41 19.70 -2.92
CA ALA A 221 31.53 19.69 -4.37
C ALA A 221 32.96 19.30 -4.82
N THR A 222 33.98 19.76 -4.10
CA THR A 222 35.38 19.41 -4.39
C THR A 222 35.68 17.94 -4.05
N CYS A 223 35.12 17.40 -2.96
CA CYS A 223 35.26 15.98 -2.61
C CYS A 223 34.55 15.04 -3.60
N MET A 224 33.35 15.39 -4.06
CA MET A 224 32.59 14.58 -5.04
C MET A 224 33.32 14.47 -6.38
N LEU A 225 34.06 15.50 -6.80
CA LEU A 225 34.89 15.46 -8.00
C LEU A 225 36.09 14.50 -7.88
N HIS A 226 36.51 14.17 -6.65
CA HIS A 226 37.63 13.26 -6.34
C HIS A 226 37.22 11.80 -6.11
N GLU A 227 35.96 11.40 -6.40
CA GLU A 227 35.50 9.99 -6.29
C GLU A 227 36.31 8.99 -7.12
N LYS A 228 37.02 9.44 -8.17
CA LYS A 228 37.90 8.58 -9.00
C LYS A 228 39.07 7.97 -8.23
N GLY A 229 39.45 8.53 -7.07
CA GLY A 229 40.53 7.98 -6.24
C GLY A 229 40.14 6.71 -5.49
N SER A 230 38.87 6.57 -5.11
CA SER A 230 38.39 5.41 -4.35
C SER A 230 38.36 4.13 -5.21
N TYR A 231 37.92 4.27 -6.47
CA TYR A 231 37.88 3.16 -7.41
C TYR A 231 39.28 2.62 -7.76
N ALA A 232 40.27 3.52 -7.91
CA ALA A 232 41.66 3.14 -8.17
C ALA A 232 42.30 2.40 -6.97
N MET A 233 41.99 2.83 -5.74
CA MET A 233 42.52 2.17 -4.54
C MET A 233 41.89 0.79 -4.32
N ILE A 234 40.58 0.63 -4.58
CA ILE A 234 39.91 -0.67 -4.50
C ILE A 234 40.49 -1.64 -5.53
N GLN A 235 40.72 -1.20 -6.77
CA GLN A 235 41.33 -2.03 -7.81
C GLN A 235 42.74 -2.50 -7.46
N LEU A 236 43.54 -1.63 -6.83
CA LEU A 236 44.90 -1.98 -6.40
C LEU A 236 44.88 -3.00 -5.26
N VAL A 237 43.95 -2.87 -4.32
CA VAL A 237 43.77 -3.85 -3.23
C VAL A 237 43.34 -5.21 -3.78
N THR A 238 42.43 -5.25 -4.77
CA THR A 238 42.02 -6.53 -5.38
C THR A 238 43.15 -7.23 -6.15
N GLN A 239 44.01 -6.47 -6.83
CA GLN A 239 45.17 -7.03 -7.53
C GLN A 239 46.19 -7.61 -6.56
N GLU A 240 46.44 -6.94 -5.44
CA GLU A 240 47.35 -7.43 -4.41
C GLU A 240 46.79 -8.69 -3.72
N GLU A 241 45.48 -8.75 -3.49
CA GLU A 241 44.81 -9.94 -2.95
C GLU A 241 44.97 -11.15 -3.88
N GLU A 242 44.74 -10.98 -5.18
CA GLU A 242 44.92 -12.03 -6.18
C GLU A 242 46.38 -12.53 -6.21
N HIS A 243 47.35 -11.62 -6.18
CA HIS A 243 48.77 -11.97 -6.15
C HIS A 243 49.16 -12.73 -4.88
N PHE A 244 48.65 -12.31 -3.73
CA PHE A 244 48.90 -13.01 -2.46
C PHE A 244 48.31 -14.42 -2.46
N LEU A 245 47.09 -14.60 -2.97
CA LEU A 245 46.46 -15.91 -3.09
C LEU A 245 47.26 -16.85 -3.99
N ALA A 246 47.78 -16.36 -5.12
CA ALA A 246 48.64 -17.13 -6.01
C ALA A 246 49.97 -17.53 -5.34
N MET A 247 50.56 -16.63 -4.56
CA MET A 247 51.78 -16.92 -3.79
C MET A 247 51.51 -17.98 -2.71
N LEU A 248 50.33 -17.94 -2.09
CA LEU A 248 49.93 -18.89 -1.07
C LEU A 248 49.69 -20.30 -1.63
N SER A 249 49.10 -20.42 -2.84
CA SER A 249 49.03 -21.72 -3.52
C SER A 249 50.41 -22.24 -3.89
N LEU A 250 51.29 -21.40 -4.42
CA LEU A 250 52.66 -21.80 -4.74
C LEU A 250 53.43 -22.26 -3.50
N LYS A 251 53.28 -21.54 -2.38
CA LYS A 251 53.89 -21.93 -1.10
C LYS A 251 53.38 -23.31 -0.66
N LYS A 252 52.07 -23.56 -0.73
CA LYS A 252 51.52 -24.88 -0.38
C LYS A 252 52.10 -26.00 -1.24
N ASP A 253 52.27 -25.76 -2.53
CA ASP A 253 52.87 -26.73 -3.44
C ASP A 253 54.34 -26.98 -3.08
N LEU A 254 55.12 -25.92 -2.84
CA LEU A 254 56.52 -26.05 -2.42
C LEU A 254 56.67 -26.72 -1.05
N ASP A 255 55.81 -26.40 -0.08
CA ASP A 255 55.79 -27.05 1.23
C ASP A 255 55.47 -28.55 1.06
N SER A 256 54.56 -28.92 0.17
CA SER A 256 54.28 -30.33 -0.13
C SER A 256 55.49 -31.06 -0.73
N GLN A 257 56.24 -30.40 -1.61
CA GLN A 257 57.48 -30.93 -2.17
C GLN A 257 58.57 -31.03 -1.09
N MET A 258 58.69 -30.03 -0.22
CA MET A 258 59.69 -30.01 0.85
C MET A 258 59.41 -31.06 1.92
N MET A 259 58.14 -31.35 2.22
CA MET A 259 57.73 -32.44 3.12
C MET A 259 58.16 -33.81 2.59
N ALA A 260 58.28 -34.01 1.27
CA ALA A 260 58.85 -35.24 0.73
C ALA A 260 60.35 -35.42 1.06
N PHE A 261 61.06 -34.33 1.36
CA PHE A 261 62.47 -34.30 1.71
C PHE A 261 62.74 -34.02 3.20
N SER A 262 61.71 -33.95 4.05
CA SER A 262 61.84 -33.56 5.47
C SER A 262 62.66 -34.53 6.35
N GLY A 263 63.11 -35.65 5.80
CA GLY A 263 64.02 -36.61 6.44
C GLY A 263 65.49 -36.46 6.05
N LEU A 264 65.84 -35.52 5.16
CA LEU A 264 67.22 -35.28 4.73
C LEU A 264 67.83 -34.05 5.44
N PRO A 265 69.11 -34.09 5.83
CA PRO A 265 69.82 -32.93 6.37
C PRO A 265 69.85 -31.75 5.38
N SER A 266 69.81 -30.52 5.92
CA SER A 266 69.83 -29.29 5.10
C SER A 266 71.14 -29.07 4.31
N ASP A 267 72.22 -29.80 4.64
CA ASP A 267 73.49 -29.75 3.93
C ASP A 267 73.49 -30.78 2.78
N THR A 268 73.66 -30.32 1.54
CA THR A 268 73.60 -31.17 0.32
C THR A 268 74.59 -32.33 0.34
N ASN A 269 75.82 -32.11 0.82
CA ASN A 269 76.84 -33.14 0.91
C ASN A 269 76.48 -34.22 1.95
N LYS A 270 75.94 -33.82 3.12
CA LYS A 270 75.52 -34.77 4.17
C LYS A 270 74.29 -35.56 3.77
N ALA A 271 73.33 -34.94 3.09
CA ALA A 271 72.17 -35.63 2.52
C ALA A 271 72.61 -36.69 1.50
N ARG A 272 73.63 -36.38 0.68
CA ARG A 272 74.20 -37.35 -0.25
C ARG A 272 74.87 -38.51 0.48
N ASP A 273 75.66 -38.23 1.51
CA ASP A 273 76.30 -39.26 2.32
C ASP A 273 75.26 -40.18 3.00
N GLU A 274 74.15 -39.64 3.51
CA GLU A 274 73.06 -40.43 4.10
C GLU A 274 72.31 -41.27 3.07
N VAL A 275 72.03 -40.71 1.88
CA VAL A 275 71.44 -41.47 0.77
C VAL A 275 72.38 -42.59 0.32
N ASP A 276 73.68 -42.30 0.17
CA ASP A 276 74.69 -43.29 -0.22
C ASP A 276 74.84 -44.38 0.87
N ALA A 277 74.78 -44.01 2.15
CA ALA A 277 74.78 -44.95 3.27
C ALA A 277 73.52 -45.85 3.27
N LEU A 278 72.34 -45.28 3.01
CA LEU A 278 71.10 -46.05 2.88
C LEU A 278 71.14 -46.97 1.65
N GLN A 279 71.67 -46.51 0.52
CA GLN A 279 71.87 -47.34 -0.66
C GLN A 279 72.89 -48.45 -0.42
N GLN A 280 73.93 -48.20 0.37
CA GLN A 280 74.89 -49.23 0.76
C GLN A 280 74.23 -50.27 1.66
N LYS A 281 73.44 -49.87 2.66
CA LYS A 281 72.63 -50.80 3.48
C LYS A 281 71.67 -51.62 2.62
N LEU A 282 71.02 -51.01 1.62
CA LEU A 282 70.12 -51.72 0.71
C LEU A 282 70.90 -52.75 -0.13
N ARG A 283 72.09 -52.39 -0.61
CA ARG A 283 73.00 -53.32 -1.30
C ARG A 283 73.49 -54.44 -0.39
N GLU A 284 73.82 -54.16 0.87
CA GLU A 284 74.19 -55.19 1.86
C GLU A 284 73.03 -56.13 2.18
N PHE A 285 71.81 -55.62 2.30
CA PHE A 285 70.63 -56.48 2.45
C PHE A 285 70.37 -57.31 1.19
N ALA A 286 70.60 -56.75 0.01
CA ALA A 286 70.50 -57.49 -1.24
C ALA A 286 71.56 -58.60 -1.34
N THR A 287 72.83 -58.31 -1.05
CA THR A 287 73.88 -59.34 -1.06
C THR A 287 73.67 -60.39 0.02
N ARG A 288 73.19 -60.01 1.21
CA ARG A 288 72.82 -60.97 2.25
C ARG A 288 71.65 -61.84 1.83
N ARG A 289 70.63 -61.27 1.21
CA ARG A 289 69.50 -62.02 0.65
C ARG A 289 70.00 -63.00 -0.41
N ASP A 290 70.85 -62.54 -1.32
CA ASP A 290 71.38 -63.37 -2.40
C ASP A 290 72.31 -64.46 -1.84
N ALA A 291 73.15 -64.18 -0.84
CA ALA A 291 73.99 -65.18 -0.17
C ALA A 291 73.17 -66.23 0.62
N VAL A 292 72.10 -65.81 1.30
CA VAL A 292 71.16 -66.76 1.93
C VAL A 292 70.47 -67.60 0.86
N PHE A 293 70.11 -66.99 -0.27
CA PHE A 293 69.52 -67.70 -1.40
C PHE A 293 70.49 -68.73 -1.98
N GLU A 294 71.75 -68.38 -2.25
CA GLU A 294 72.78 -69.32 -2.73
C GLU A 294 73.03 -70.47 -1.74
N ASN A 295 73.13 -70.19 -0.44
CA ASN A 295 73.27 -71.25 0.57
C ASN A 295 72.06 -72.22 0.58
N LEU A 296 70.85 -71.72 0.38
CA LEU A 296 69.66 -72.56 0.24
C LEU A 296 69.70 -73.40 -1.05
N VAL A 297 70.24 -72.85 -2.14
CA VAL A 297 70.39 -73.54 -3.43
C VAL A 297 71.48 -74.63 -3.37
N GLU A 298 72.61 -74.37 -2.72
CA GLU A 298 73.71 -75.35 -2.55
C GLU A 298 73.34 -76.51 -1.62
N GLN A 299 72.61 -76.26 -0.52
CA GLN A 299 72.11 -77.32 0.37
C GLN A 299 71.08 -78.23 -0.33
N ALA A 300 70.39 -77.73 -1.35
CA ALA A 300 69.40 -78.48 -2.11
C ALA A 300 70.00 -79.33 -3.26
N SER A 301 71.30 -79.21 -3.56
CA SER A 301 71.93 -79.87 -4.72
C SER A 301 73.06 -80.85 -4.32
N PRO A 302 72.82 -82.17 -4.27
CA PRO A 302 73.85 -83.15 -3.92
C PRO A 302 74.72 -83.48 -5.15
N ALA A 303 75.87 -82.83 -5.29
CA ALA A 303 76.83 -83.13 -6.36
C ALA A 303 77.84 -84.23 -5.94
N LYS A 304 77.49 -85.46 -6.31
CA LYS A 304 78.29 -86.66 -6.66
C LYS A 304 79.73 -86.80 -6.12
N ARG A 305 79.96 -87.86 -5.32
CA ARG A 305 81.23 -88.60 -5.30
C ARG A 305 81.26 -89.62 -6.44
N HIS A 306 82.43 -89.68 -7.08
CA HIS A 306 82.91 -90.50 -8.21
C HIS A 306 82.56 -89.99 -9.61
#